data_AF-A0A4V2MX54-F1
#
_entry.id   AF-A0A4V2MX54-F1
#
_cell.length_a   1.000
_cell.length_b   1.000
_cell.length_c   1.000
_cell.angle_alpha   90.00
_cell.angle_beta   90.00
_cell.angle_gamma   90.00
#
_symmetry.space_group_name_H-M   'P 1'
#
loop_
_entity.id
_entity.type
_entity.pdbx_description
1 polymer ?
#
loop_
_entity_poly.entity_id
_entity_poly.type
_entity_poly.pdbx_seq_one_letter_code
_entity_poly.pdbx_strand_id
1 'polypeptide(L)'
;MSISREVPTSVHESSFVRNKLVTKAKTAISLVVTRGANVETGEKGRPKITFDEDDAGEKWLLDTWSYSVRLTLAVHRMSYVELIPIVREALRSVKAQGDELEAAWARGQVVPARCKANSEQKPYTQKRRTKNNVST
;
A
#
# COMPACT_ATOMS: atom_id res chain seq x y z
N MET A 1 6.76 -11.05 -8.88
CA MET A 1 5.89 -10.18 -8.06
C MET A 1 5.33 -9.03 -8.90
N SER A 2 4.01 -9.01 -9.13
CA SER A 2 3.34 -7.88 -9.80
C SER A 2 2.68 -6.98 -8.74
N ILE A 3 3.17 -5.75 -8.56
CA ILE A 3 2.50 -4.73 -7.75
C ILE A 3 1.74 -3.80 -8.68
N SER A 4 0.42 -3.78 -8.55
CA SER A 4 -0.44 -2.80 -9.22
C SER A 4 -0.58 -1.56 -8.32
N ARG A 5 -0.43 -0.38 -8.93
CA ARG A 5 -0.50 0.91 -8.21
C ARG A 5 -1.79 1.62 -8.51
N GLU A 6 -2.51 2.00 -7.47
CA GLU A 6 -3.64 2.91 -7.55
C GLU A 6 -3.27 4.20 -6.82
N VAL A 7 -2.87 5.22 -7.57
CA VAL A 7 -2.69 6.57 -7.02
C VAL A 7 -3.57 7.51 -7.83
N PRO A 8 -4.80 7.80 -7.35
CA PRO A 8 -5.69 8.70 -8.05
C PRO A 8 -5.09 10.11 -8.09
N THR A 9 -5.47 10.89 -9.09
CA THR A 9 -5.09 12.31 -9.20
C THR A 9 -5.51 13.12 -7.98
N SER A 10 -6.54 12.65 -7.26
CA SER A 10 -7.01 13.23 -5.99
C SER A 10 -5.97 13.22 -4.87
N VAL A 11 -4.95 12.35 -4.92
CA VAL A 11 -3.89 12.32 -3.87
C VAL A 11 -3.00 13.55 -3.98
N HIS A 12 -2.67 13.97 -5.20
CA HIS A 12 -1.86 15.15 -5.48
C HIS A 12 -1.93 15.51 -6.97
N GLU A 13 -2.01 16.80 -7.31
CA GLU A 13 -2.12 17.28 -8.70
C GLU A 13 -0.88 16.93 -9.55
N SER A 14 0.32 17.13 -9.00
CA SER A 14 1.58 16.82 -9.68
C SER A 14 1.83 15.32 -9.79
N SER A 15 2.03 14.84 -11.02
CA SER A 15 2.44 13.46 -11.35
C SER A 15 3.80 13.10 -10.74
N PHE A 16 4.70 14.06 -10.62
CA PHE A 16 6.02 13.87 -10.03
C PHE A 16 5.92 13.45 -8.56
N VAL A 17 5.06 14.13 -7.78
CA VAL A 17 4.84 13.79 -6.37
C VAL A 17 4.19 12.41 -6.22
N ARG A 18 3.21 12.08 -7.08
CA ARG A 18 2.61 10.74 -7.13
C ARG A 18 3.63 9.65 -7.45
N ASN A 19 4.55 9.90 -8.39
CA ASN A 19 5.62 8.97 -8.71
C ASN A 19 6.62 8.83 -7.55
N LYS A 20 7.02 9.93 -6.90
CA LYS A 20 7.87 9.90 -5.69
C LYS A 20 7.24 9.08 -4.56
N LEU A 21 5.93 9.20 -4.35
CA LEU A 21 5.18 8.38 -3.39
C LEU A 21 5.31 6.89 -3.69
N VAL A 22 5.07 6.51 -4.94
CA VAL A 22 5.17 5.12 -5.39
C VAL A 22 6.58 4.59 -5.24
N THR A 23 7.58 5.36 -5.68
CA THR A 23 8.99 4.95 -5.56
C THR A 23 9.37 4.76 -4.10
N LYS A 24 8.99 5.68 -3.22
CA LYS A 24 9.28 5.60 -1.78
C LYS A 24 8.65 4.37 -1.14
N ALA A 25 7.39 4.07 -1.45
CA ALA A 25 6.71 2.87 -0.96
C ALA A 25 7.37 1.60 -1.50
N LYS A 26 7.71 1.55 -2.79
CA LYS A 26 8.43 0.42 -3.40
C LYS A 26 9.79 0.20 -2.74
N THR A 27 10.53 1.28 -2.49
CA THR A 27 11.83 1.20 -1.80
C THR A 27 11.67 0.68 -0.38
N ALA A 28 10.69 1.17 0.38
CA ALA A 28 10.43 0.67 1.73
C ALA A 28 10.07 -0.82 1.75
N ILE A 29 9.20 -1.26 0.83
CA ILE A 29 8.87 -2.69 0.67
C ILE A 29 10.12 -3.49 0.31
N SER A 30 10.94 -3.02 -0.63
CA SER A 30 12.18 -3.71 -1.01
C SER A 30 13.20 -3.77 0.14
N LEU A 31 13.30 -2.73 0.97
CA LEU A 31 14.16 -2.76 2.16
C LEU A 31 13.71 -3.84 3.14
N VAL A 32 12.41 -3.97 3.38
CA VAL A 32 11.86 -5.01 4.27
C VAL A 32 12.03 -6.40 3.65
N VAL A 33 11.55 -6.61 2.43
CA VAL A 33 11.50 -7.95 1.81
C VAL A 33 12.90 -8.46 1.45
N THR A 34 13.74 -7.61 0.84
CA THR A 34 15.04 -8.05 0.31
C THR A 34 16.16 -7.98 1.35
N ARG A 35 16.08 -7.06 2.31
CA ARG A 35 17.17 -6.82 3.28
C ARG A 35 16.75 -7.01 4.74
N GLY A 36 15.52 -7.47 5.01
CA GLY A 36 15.01 -7.64 6.37
C GLY A 36 15.12 -6.38 7.22
N ALA A 37 14.82 -5.22 6.63
CA ALA A 37 14.95 -3.95 7.34
C ALA A 37 14.03 -3.89 8.56
N ASN A 38 14.63 -3.63 9.72
CA ASN A 38 13.98 -3.40 11.00
C ASN A 38 14.35 -2.03 11.55
N VAL A 39 13.54 -1.50 12.46
CA VAL A 39 13.81 -0.24 13.16
C VAL A 39 13.96 -0.54 14.64
N GLU A 40 15.15 -0.29 15.16
CA GLU A 40 15.49 -0.51 16.56
C GLU A 40 15.89 0.81 17.23
N THR A 41 15.73 0.86 18.55
CA THR A 41 16.19 2.01 19.32
C THR A 41 17.69 1.84 19.57
N GLY A 42 18.52 2.67 18.93
CA GLY A 42 19.96 2.61 19.11
C GLY A 42 20.42 3.15 20.47
N GLU A 43 21.73 3.04 20.75
CA GLU A 43 22.40 3.41 22.01
C GLU A 43 22.14 4.83 22.54
N LYS A 44 21.56 5.74 21.73
CA LYS A 44 21.26 7.13 22.10
C LYS A 44 19.77 7.47 22.06
N GLY A 45 18.89 6.47 22.14
CA GLY A 45 17.44 6.66 22.03
C GLY A 45 16.97 7.13 20.64
N ARG A 46 17.87 7.12 19.64
CA ARG A 46 17.55 7.48 18.27
C ARG A 46 17.16 6.23 17.50
N PRO A 47 16.06 6.27 16.75
CA PRO A 47 15.65 5.13 15.96
C PRO A 47 16.66 4.92 14.81
N LYS A 48 17.18 3.69 14.70
CA LYS A 48 18.16 3.28 13.71
C LYS A 48 17.59 2.13 12.89
N ILE A 49 17.84 2.16 11.59
CA ILE A 49 17.48 1.04 10.71
C ILE A 49 18.59 -0.01 10.84
N THR A 50 18.21 -1.20 11.29
CA THR A 50 19.06 -2.40 11.35
C THR A 50 18.60 -3.34 10.23
N PHE A 51 19.52 -4.05 9.60
CA PHE A 51 19.21 -5.05 8.59
C PHE A 51 19.50 -6.43 9.15
N ASP A 52 18.51 -7.31 9.07
CA ASP A 52 18.62 -8.70 9.49
C ASP A 52 18.41 -9.58 8.26
N GLU A 53 19.48 -10.22 7.78
CA GLU A 53 19.42 -11.04 6.56
C GLU A 53 18.60 -12.32 6.77
N ASP A 54 18.55 -12.85 7.99
CA ASP A 54 17.67 -13.98 8.34
C ASP A 54 16.19 -13.54 8.31
N ASP A 55 15.97 -12.23 8.50
CA ASP A 55 14.66 -11.64 8.33
C ASP A 55 14.27 -11.33 6.87
N ALA A 56 15.19 -11.49 5.92
CA ALA A 56 14.91 -11.26 4.51
C ALA A 56 14.23 -12.46 3.83
N GLY A 57 13.73 -12.23 2.62
CA GLY A 57 13.33 -13.28 1.68
C GLY A 57 11.83 -13.45 1.47
N GLU A 58 11.47 -14.58 0.88
CA GLU A 58 10.14 -14.86 0.34
C GLU A 58 9.06 -15.00 1.42
N LYS A 59 9.44 -15.17 2.69
CA LYS A 59 8.50 -15.30 3.83
C LYS A 59 7.54 -14.11 4.00
N TRP A 60 7.91 -12.94 3.48
CA TRP A 60 7.08 -11.73 3.51
C TRP A 60 6.00 -11.71 2.44
N LEU A 61 6.13 -12.54 1.42
CA LEU A 61 5.29 -12.54 0.24
C LEU A 61 4.54 -13.89 0.14
N LEU A 62 3.44 -13.85 -0.58
CA LEU A 62 2.65 -15.01 -0.96
C LEU A 62 2.92 -15.26 -2.44
N ASP A 63 3.21 -16.51 -2.78
CA ASP A 63 3.50 -16.87 -4.16
C ASP A 63 2.23 -16.83 -5.02
N THR A 64 2.34 -16.30 -6.24
CA THR A 64 1.21 -16.11 -7.18
C THR A 64 0.18 -15.02 -6.78
N TRP A 65 0.41 -14.26 -5.71
CA TRP A 65 -0.50 -13.17 -5.30
C TRP A 65 -0.17 -11.84 -5.99
N SER A 66 -1.22 -11.08 -6.29
CA SER A 66 -1.12 -9.70 -6.78
C SER A 66 -1.39 -8.70 -5.66
N TYR A 67 -0.49 -7.76 -5.45
CA TYR A 67 -0.61 -6.75 -4.40
C TYR A 67 -1.10 -5.42 -4.95
N SER A 68 -2.16 -4.88 -4.37
CA SER A 68 -2.65 -3.52 -4.63
C SER A 68 -2.45 -2.65 -3.40
N VAL A 69 -1.75 -1.53 -3.55
CA VAL A 69 -1.48 -0.59 -2.45
C VAL A 69 -2.09 0.77 -2.76
N ARG A 70 -2.83 1.31 -1.79
CA ARG A 70 -3.38 2.67 -1.82
C ARG A 70 -2.50 3.58 -0.97
N LEU A 71 -1.85 4.55 -1.62
CA LEU A 71 -0.93 5.48 -0.96
C LEU A 71 -1.61 6.79 -0.59
N THR A 72 -1.29 7.30 0.60
CA THR A 72 -1.72 8.62 1.08
C THR A 72 -0.56 9.62 0.99
N LEU A 73 -0.88 10.92 0.98
CA LEU A 73 0.15 11.97 0.90
C LEU A 73 1.07 12.00 2.12
N ALA A 74 0.62 11.51 3.27
CA ALA A 74 1.40 11.41 4.50
C ALA A 74 2.70 10.62 4.31
N VAL A 75 2.64 9.54 3.51
CA VAL A 75 3.79 8.69 3.17
C VAL A 75 4.91 9.47 2.50
N HIS A 76 4.58 10.53 1.74
CA HIS A 76 5.59 11.36 1.10
C HIS A 76 6.51 12.04 2.14
N ARG A 77 5.92 12.49 3.25
CA ARG A 77 6.60 13.27 4.30
C ARG A 77 7.26 12.40 5.37
N MET A 78 6.80 11.18 5.58
CA MET A 78 7.35 10.26 6.59
C MET A 78 8.79 9.87 6.31
N SER A 79 9.60 9.69 7.36
CA SER A 79 10.94 9.12 7.21
C SER A 79 10.87 7.61 6.95
N TYR A 80 11.94 7.00 6.42
CA TYR A 80 11.98 5.53 6.28
C TYR A 80 11.90 4.82 7.64
N VAL A 81 12.39 5.48 8.68
CA VAL A 81 12.33 5.01 10.06
C VAL A 81 10.87 4.82 10.53
N GLU A 82 9.97 5.71 10.14
CA GLU A 82 8.54 5.57 10.48
C GLU A 82 7.82 4.65 9.49
N LEU A 83 8.25 4.64 8.23
CA LEU A 83 7.57 3.91 7.17
C LEU A 83 7.82 2.39 7.24
N ILE A 84 9.04 1.97 7.55
CA ILE A 84 9.43 0.55 7.64
C ILE A 84 8.53 -0.25 8.61
N PRO A 85 8.31 0.16 9.87
CA PRO A 85 7.48 -0.60 10.79
C PRO A 85 6.02 -0.73 10.31
N ILE A 86 5.46 0.34 9.73
CA ILE A 86 4.10 0.31 9.15
C ILE A 86 4.03 -0.70 8.00
N VAL A 87 5.04 -0.71 7.12
CA VAL A 87 5.10 -1.66 6.00
C VAL A 87 5.25 -3.10 6.51
N ARG A 88 6.06 -3.34 7.56
CA ARG A 88 6.19 -4.67 8.16
C ARG A 88 4.88 -5.17 8.73
N GLU A 89 4.17 -4.33 9.49
CA GLU A 89 2.87 -4.68 10.06
C GLU A 89 1.84 -5.01 8.96
N ALA A 90 1.77 -4.17 7.93
CA ALA A 90 0.89 -4.41 6.79
C ALA A 90 1.21 -5.73 6.07
N LEU A 91 2.49 -6.02 5.81
CA LEU A 91 2.90 -7.28 5.18
C LEU A 91 2.59 -8.49 6.06
N ARG A 92 2.82 -8.41 7.39
CA ARG A 92 2.43 -9.49 8.32
C ARG A 92 0.93 -9.75 8.30
N SER A 93 0.12 -8.69 8.34
CA SER A 93 -1.33 -8.83 8.29
C SER A 93 -1.80 -9.46 6.98
N VAL A 94 -1.23 -9.06 5.84
CA VAL A 94 -1.60 -9.62 4.53
C VAL A 94 -1.14 -11.07 4.42
N LYS A 95 0.07 -11.40 4.90
CA LYS A 95 0.60 -12.77 4.89
C LYS A 95 -0.28 -13.69 5.73
N ALA A 96 -0.63 -13.29 6.96
CA ALA A 96 -1.48 -14.08 7.84
C ALA A 96 -2.86 -14.33 7.21
N GLN A 97 -3.49 -13.30 6.63
CA GLN A 97 -4.78 -13.44 5.95
C GLN A 97 -4.69 -14.33 4.72
N GLY A 98 -3.63 -14.20 3.92
CA GLY A 98 -3.44 -15.01 2.74
C GLY A 98 -3.14 -16.47 3.06
N ASP A 99 -2.36 -16.75 4.10
CA ASP A 99 -2.12 -18.12 4.58
C ASP A 99 -3.41 -18.78 5.07
N GLU A 100 -4.26 -18.02 5.77
CA GLU A 100 -5.57 -18.50 6.20
C GLU A 100 -6.47 -18.82 5.00
N LEU A 101 -6.48 -17.95 3.99
CA LEU A 101 -7.24 -18.14 2.75
C LEU A 101 -6.73 -19.36 1.96
N GLU A 102 -5.41 -19.50 1.83
CA GLU A 102 -4.77 -20.64 1.15
C GLU A 102 -5.10 -21.94 1.88
N ALA A 103 -5.04 -21.95 3.22
CA ALA A 103 -5.40 -23.10 4.02
C ALA A 103 -6.91 -23.42 3.89
N ALA A 104 -7.77 -22.40 3.79
CA ALA A 104 -9.21 -22.59 3.56
C ALA A 104 -9.50 -23.18 2.18
N TRP A 105 -8.80 -22.70 1.13
CA TRP A 105 -8.89 -23.26 -0.22
C TRP A 105 -8.37 -24.69 -0.29
N ALA A 106 -7.26 -25.00 0.38
CA ALA A 106 -6.74 -26.37 0.47
C ALA A 106 -7.72 -27.33 1.16
N ARG A 107 -8.54 -26.84 2.08
CA ARG A 107 -9.64 -27.60 2.71
C ARG A 107 -10.92 -27.68 1.87
N GLY A 108 -10.93 -27.10 0.66
CA GLY A 108 -12.09 -27.10 -0.23
C GLY A 108 -13.19 -26.11 0.15
N GLN A 109 -12.91 -25.14 1.02
CA GLN A 109 -13.88 -24.10 1.37
C GLN A 109 -13.87 -23.00 0.30
N VAL A 110 -14.96 -22.88 -0.44
CA VAL A 110 -15.19 -21.72 -1.32
C VAL A 110 -15.53 -20.53 -0.41
N VAL A 111 -14.58 -19.63 -0.22
CA VAL A 111 -14.81 -18.40 0.54
C VAL A 111 -15.89 -17.59 -0.19
N PRO A 112 -17.07 -17.33 0.42
CA PRO A 112 -18.08 -16.56 -0.26
C PRO A 112 -17.54 -15.15 -0.49
N ALA A 113 -17.72 -14.64 -1.73
CA ALA A 113 -17.35 -13.29 -2.08
C ALA A 113 -17.92 -12.34 -1.02
N ARG A 114 -17.04 -11.56 -0.37
CA ARG A 114 -17.43 -10.57 0.62
C ARG A 114 -18.11 -9.39 -0.10
N CYS A 115 -19.36 -9.59 -0.51
CA CYS A 115 -20.26 -8.51 -0.87
C CYS A 115 -20.69 -7.81 0.42
N LYS A 116 -19.86 -6.92 0.95
CA LYS A 116 -20.39 -5.88 1.84
C LYS A 116 -21.05 -4.83 0.97
N ALA A 117 -22.34 -5.03 0.73
CA ALA A 117 -23.27 -3.98 0.36
C ALA A 117 -23.30 -2.88 1.45
N ASN A 118 -23.59 -1.66 1.02
CA ASN A 118 -23.85 -0.42 1.77
C ASN A 118 -22.64 0.46 2.18
N SER A 119 -22.36 1.49 1.37
CA SER A 119 -22.95 2.82 1.61
C SER A 119 -22.81 3.73 0.37
N GLU A 120 -23.97 4.03 -0.23
CA GLU A 120 -24.33 5.24 -1.00
C GLU A 120 -23.21 6.04 -1.68
N GLN A 121 -22.80 5.63 -2.87
CA GLN A 121 -22.22 6.55 -3.84
C GLN A 121 -23.35 7.33 -4.51
N LYS A 122 -23.64 8.54 -4.01
CA LYS A 122 -24.53 9.49 -4.70
C LYS A 122 -23.98 9.76 -6.11
N PRO A 123 -24.79 9.68 -7.18
CA PRO A 123 -24.32 9.96 -8.52
C PRO A 123 -23.89 11.42 -8.63
N TYR A 124 -22.64 11.64 -9.05
CA TYR A 124 -22.10 12.97 -9.35
C TYR A 124 -22.85 13.55 -10.55
N THR A 125 -23.80 14.45 -10.30
CA THR A 125 -24.44 15.28 -11.34
C THR A 125 -23.42 16.26 -11.91
N GLN A 126 -22.94 16.01 -13.13
CA GLN A 126 -22.19 17.00 -13.90
C GLN A 126 -23.08 18.22 -14.20
N LYS A 127 -22.84 19.34 -13.51
CA LYS A 127 -23.37 20.65 -13.94
C LYS A 127 -22.68 21.03 -15.26
N ARG A 128 -23.39 20.87 -16.39
CA ARG A 128 -23.03 21.49 -17.66
C ARG A 128 -23.01 23.01 -17.48
N ARG A 129 -21.82 23.61 -17.48
CA ARG A 129 -21.62 25.04 -17.72
C ARG A 129 -22.06 25.33 -19.17
N THR A 130 -23.26 25.83 -19.37
CA THR A 130 -23.62 26.54 -20.60
C THR A 130 -22.93 27.89 -20.58
N LYS A 131 -22.05 28.12 -21.55
CA LYS A 131 -21.42 29.41 -21.81
C LYS A 131 -22.49 30.39 -22.29
N ASN A 132 -22.61 31.51 -21.60
CA ASN A 132 -23.37 32.66 -22.09
C ASN A 132 -22.61 33.25 -23.29
N ASN A 133 -23.25 33.25 -24.46
CA ASN A 133 -22.80 34.06 -25.59
C ASN A 133 -23.46 35.42 -25.48
N VAL A 134 -22.63 36.45 -25.30
CA VAL A 134 -22.95 37.86 -25.50
C VAL A 134 -22.65 38.17 -26.97
N SER A 135 -23.65 38.69 -27.69
CA SER A 135 -23.65 39.46 -28.96
C SER A 135 -25.15 39.64 -29.27
N THR A 136 -25.73 40.83 -29.47
CA THR A 136 -25.27 42.10 -30.06
C THR A 136 -26.14 43.22 -29.53
#